data_AF-A0A945CJ52-F1
#
_entry.id   AF-A0A945CJ52-F1
#
_cell.length_a   1.000
_cell.length_b   1.000
_cell.length_c   1.000
_cell.angle_alpha   90.00
_cell.angle_beta   90.00
_cell.angle_gamma   90.00
#
_symmetry.space_group_name_H-M   'P 1'
#
loop_
_entity.id
_entity.type
_entity.pdbx_description
1 polymer ?
#
loop_
_entity_poly.entity_id
_entity_poly.type
_entity_poly.pdbx_seq_one_letter_code
_entity_poly.pdbx_strand_id
1 'polypeptide(L)'
;MGGIRLSRVESVSDSKIVLAASLTPADGERLERLNQRLGNAYREVQFIQKKLGLERLDIRQITKRLQATRGLQKKMLARVVRQLVEKIGHFQELRDARDAVRAAIVCTEGAEIRIDEGVPAGTEVRLGPYWRQFDAPVSSLHWRLHQGALVELDTERNHEESV
;
A
#
# COMPACT_ATOMS: atom_id res chain seq x y z
N MET A 1 -4.23 -20.78 24.20
CA MET A 1 -4.70 -20.83 22.80
C MET A 1 -5.84 -19.85 22.62
N GLY A 2 -5.54 -18.55 22.60
CA GLY A 2 -6.54 -17.50 22.45
C GLY A 2 -6.63 -17.07 21.00
N GLY A 3 -7.45 -17.76 20.20
CA GLY A 3 -7.77 -17.29 18.86
C GLY A 3 -8.64 -16.04 18.98
N ILE A 4 -8.11 -14.88 18.58
CA ILE A 4 -8.94 -13.68 18.44
C ILE A 4 -9.78 -13.89 17.19
N ARG A 5 -11.00 -14.40 17.39
CA ARG A 5 -12.04 -14.43 16.36
C ARG A 5 -12.46 -12.98 16.14
N LEU A 6 -11.92 -12.33 15.12
CA LEU A 6 -12.28 -10.96 14.80
C LEU A 6 -13.76 -10.91 14.41
N SER A 7 -14.56 -10.34 15.29
CA SER A 7 -15.83 -9.72 14.94
C SER A 7 -15.52 -8.60 13.95
N ARG A 8 -15.74 -8.91 12.67
CA ARG A 8 -15.93 -8.00 11.52
C ARG A 8 -16.03 -6.53 11.95
N VAL A 9 -14.92 -5.79 11.89
CA VAL A 9 -14.97 -4.32 12.02
C VAL A 9 -15.33 -3.78 10.65
N GLU A 10 -16.63 -3.67 10.38
CA GLU A 10 -17.13 -2.97 9.20
C GLU A 10 -16.97 -1.47 9.39
N SER A 11 -15.86 -0.92 8.91
CA SER A 11 -15.84 0.51 8.59
C SER A 11 -16.65 0.69 7.32
N VAL A 12 -17.95 0.97 7.47
CA VAL A 12 -18.83 1.34 6.35
C VAL A 12 -18.54 2.79 5.97
N SER A 13 -17.54 2.97 5.11
CA SER A 13 -17.50 4.12 4.20
C SER A 13 -17.49 3.57 2.78
N ASP A 14 -18.41 4.06 1.95
CA ASP A 14 -18.90 3.45 0.73
C ASP A 14 -17.83 2.69 -0.08
N SER A 15 -18.03 1.37 -0.19
CA SER A 15 -17.41 0.39 -1.10
C SER A 15 -16.03 -0.22 -0.80
N LYS A 16 -15.43 -0.05 0.40
CA LYS A 16 -14.17 -0.75 0.74
C LYS A 16 -14.26 -1.62 2.00
N ILE A 17 -14.09 -2.93 1.86
CA ILE A 17 -14.02 -3.88 2.98
C ILE A 17 -12.60 -3.85 3.54
N VAL A 18 -12.43 -3.52 4.83
CA VAL A 18 -11.12 -3.56 5.52
C VAL A 18 -11.17 -4.58 6.66
N LEU A 19 -10.30 -5.58 6.62
CA LEU A 19 -10.14 -6.58 7.67
C LEU A 19 -8.80 -6.33 8.38
N ALA A 20 -8.83 -6.00 9.66
CA ALA A 20 -7.63 -5.62 10.41
C ALA A 20 -7.46 -6.42 11.71
N ALA A 21 -6.25 -6.95 11.91
CA ALA A 21 -5.81 -7.66 13.12
C ALA A 21 -4.50 -7.06 13.64
N SER A 22 -4.29 -7.09 14.96
CA SER A 22 -3.07 -6.56 15.62
C SER A 22 -2.73 -5.13 15.23
N LEU A 23 -3.76 -4.29 15.13
CA LEU A 23 -3.65 -2.88 14.80
C LEU A 23 -4.56 -2.09 15.75
N THR A 24 -4.04 -1.02 16.36
CA THR A 24 -4.91 -0.12 17.12
C THR A 24 -5.78 0.71 16.15
N PRO A 25 -6.99 1.13 16.54
CA PRO A 25 -7.81 2.00 15.69
C PRO A 25 -7.08 3.29 15.27
N ALA A 26 -6.30 3.88 16.17
CA ALA A 26 -5.52 5.09 15.91
C ALA A 26 -4.43 4.85 14.84
N ASP A 27 -3.74 3.71 14.88
CA ASP A 27 -2.75 3.34 13.86
C ASP A 27 -3.44 3.05 12.51
N GLY A 28 -4.60 2.40 12.56
CA GLY A 28 -5.45 2.14 11.39
C GLY A 28 -5.84 3.41 10.64
N GLU A 29 -6.40 4.39 11.35
CA GLU A 29 -6.76 5.69 10.79
C GLU A 29 -5.54 6.45 10.27
N ARG A 30 -4.43 6.44 11.01
CA ARG A 30 -3.21 7.15 10.62
C ARG A 30 -2.64 6.58 9.31
N LEU A 31 -2.57 5.25 9.20
CA LEU A 31 -2.14 4.57 7.98
C LEU A 31 -3.08 4.85 6.81
N GLU A 32 -4.39 4.87 7.05
CA GLU A 32 -5.37 5.16 6.02
C GLU A 32 -5.23 6.58 5.47
N ARG A 33 -5.12 7.58 6.35
CA ARG A 33 -4.87 8.98 5.95
C ARG A 33 -3.56 9.11 5.16
N LEU A 34 -2.51 8.42 5.58
CA LEU A 34 -1.23 8.42 4.85
C LEU A 34 -1.35 7.75 3.48
N ASN A 35 -2.08 6.64 3.37
CA ASN A 35 -2.33 5.97 2.09
C ASN A 35 -3.16 6.84 1.14
N GLN A 36 -4.18 7.53 1.62
CA GLN A 36 -4.98 8.47 0.81
C GLN A 36 -4.10 9.61 0.29
N ARG A 37 -3.27 10.21 1.15
CA ARG A 37 -2.32 11.27 0.77
C ARG A 37 -1.28 10.77 -0.24
N LEU A 38 -0.76 9.55 -0.05
CA LEU A 38 0.16 8.91 -0.98
C LEU A 38 -0.47 8.68 -2.35
N GLY A 39 -1.73 8.20 -2.38
CA GLY A 39 -2.48 8.04 -3.63
C GLY A 39 -2.66 9.36 -4.37
N ASN A 40 -2.97 10.43 -3.65
CA ASN A 40 -3.06 11.77 -4.25
C ASN A 40 -1.71 12.28 -4.76
N ALA A 41 -0.65 12.18 -3.97
CA ALA A 41 0.70 12.57 -4.38
C ALA A 41 1.17 11.78 -5.62
N TYR A 42 0.85 10.48 -5.67
CA TYR A 42 1.15 9.65 -6.84
C TYR A 42 0.42 10.12 -8.10
N ARG A 43 -0.88 10.48 -8.00
CA ARG A 43 -1.63 11.04 -9.12
C ARG A 43 -1.04 12.37 -9.59
N GLU A 44 -0.54 13.22 -8.69
CA GLU A 44 0.13 14.46 -9.06
C GLU A 44 1.43 14.20 -9.85
N VAL A 45 2.23 13.21 -9.41
CA VAL A 45 3.43 12.77 -10.15
C VAL A 45 3.04 12.26 -11.54
N GLN A 46 2.04 11.40 -11.65
CA GLN A 46 1.54 10.88 -12.92
C GLN A 46 1.01 11.99 -13.83
N PHE A 47 0.34 13.01 -13.28
CA PHE A 47 -0.16 14.14 -14.04
C PHE A 47 0.97 14.94 -14.69
N ILE A 48 2.02 15.26 -13.94
CA ILE A 48 3.18 15.98 -14.47
C ILE A 48 3.96 15.11 -15.45
N GLN A 49 4.09 13.81 -15.17
CA GLN A 49 4.69 12.84 -16.08
C GLN A 49 3.96 12.81 -17.44
N LYS A 50 2.62 12.77 -17.44
CA LYS A 50 1.79 12.87 -18.65
C LYS A 50 1.97 14.20 -19.37
N LYS A 51 2.05 15.31 -18.62
CA LYS A 51 2.31 16.66 -19.19
C LYS A 51 3.67 16.74 -19.89
N LEU A 52 4.65 15.96 -19.43
CA LEU A 52 5.95 15.83 -20.07
C LEU A 52 5.94 14.84 -21.24
N GLY A 53 4.82 14.17 -21.53
CA GLY A 53 4.70 13.16 -22.57
C GLY A 53 5.61 11.96 -22.31
N LEU A 54 5.74 11.55 -21.05
CA LEU A 54 6.58 10.43 -20.63
C LEU A 54 5.69 9.24 -20.25
N GLU A 55 5.91 8.08 -20.87
CA GLU A 55 5.22 6.85 -20.49
C GLU A 55 5.71 6.31 -19.15
N ARG A 56 6.99 6.52 -18.85
CA ARG A 56 7.64 6.20 -17.58
C ARG A 56 8.57 7.33 -17.16
N LEU A 57 8.84 7.45 -15.86
CA LEU A 57 9.84 8.39 -15.35
C LEU A 57 11.24 7.96 -15.78
N ASP A 58 11.72 8.53 -16.88
CA ASP A 58 13.08 8.34 -17.38
C ASP A 58 13.89 9.65 -17.29
N ILE A 59 14.77 9.69 -16.30
CA ILE A 59 15.66 10.84 -16.04
C ILE A 59 16.59 11.10 -17.24
N ARG A 60 17.03 10.06 -17.96
CA ARG A 60 17.89 10.22 -19.13
C ARG A 60 17.12 10.86 -20.28
N GLN A 61 15.88 10.45 -20.51
CA GLN A 61 15.01 11.04 -21.53
C GLN A 61 14.70 12.51 -21.23
N ILE A 62 14.40 12.83 -19.95
CA ILE A 62 14.18 14.21 -19.50
C ILE A 62 15.43 15.07 -19.72
N THR A 63 16.60 14.56 -19.31
CA THR A 63 17.88 15.26 -19.45
C THR A 63 18.22 15.50 -20.92
N LYS A 64 18.06 14.49 -21.79
CA LYS A 64 18.27 14.62 -23.24
C LYS A 64 17.36 15.69 -23.85
N ARG A 65 16.07 15.70 -23.50
CA ARG A 65 15.13 16.74 -23.95
C ARG A 65 15.55 18.14 -23.48
N LEU A 66 15.96 18.28 -22.22
CA LEU A 66 16.44 19.55 -21.68
C LEU A 66 17.70 20.08 -22.38
N GLN A 67 18.61 19.18 -22.76
CA GLN A 67 19.83 19.52 -23.50
C GLN A 67 19.53 19.90 -24.96
N ALA A 68 18.58 19.23 -25.61
CA ALA A 68 18.17 19.49 -26.98
C ALA A 68 17.35 20.79 -27.13
N THR A 69 16.67 21.23 -26.06
CA THR A 69 15.79 22.41 -26.09
C THR A 69 16.56 23.70 -25.80
N ARG A 70 16.25 24.81 -26.50
CA ARG A 70 16.88 26.13 -26.30
C ARG A 70 15.84 27.23 -26.00
N GLY A 71 16.32 28.38 -25.51
CA GLY A 71 15.50 29.58 -25.33
C GLY A 71 14.33 29.41 -24.35
N LEU A 72 13.17 29.98 -24.70
CA LEU A 72 11.96 29.98 -23.86
C LEU A 72 11.45 28.57 -23.55
N GLN A 73 11.47 27.67 -24.53
CA GLN A 73 11.04 26.28 -24.36
C GLN A 73 11.88 25.55 -23.32
N LYS A 74 13.19 25.81 -23.26
CA LYS A 74 14.08 25.23 -22.25
C LYS A 74 13.67 25.67 -20.83
N LYS A 75 13.37 26.96 -20.66
CA LYS A 75 12.91 27.51 -19.36
C LYS A 75 11.58 26.89 -18.93
N MET A 76 10.62 26.76 -19.86
CA MET A 76 9.33 26.13 -19.58
C MET A 76 9.50 24.66 -19.19
N LEU A 77 10.29 23.89 -19.95
CA LEU A 77 10.55 22.49 -19.65
C LEU A 77 11.25 22.32 -18.29
N ALA A 78 12.26 23.13 -17.99
CA ALA A 78 12.95 23.11 -16.71
C ALA A 78 12.01 23.41 -15.52
N ARG A 79 11.05 24.33 -15.70
CA ARG A 79 10.02 24.62 -14.68
C ARG A 79 9.14 23.41 -14.42
N VAL A 80 8.68 22.73 -15.46
CA VAL A 80 7.83 21.53 -15.31
C VAL A 80 8.63 20.37 -14.68
N VAL A 81 9.90 20.21 -15.05
CA VAL A 81 10.79 19.22 -14.42
C VAL A 81 11.02 19.52 -12.94
N ARG A 82 11.19 20.80 -12.55
CA ARG A 82 11.29 21.17 -11.14
C ARG A 82 10.03 20.81 -10.35
N GLN A 83 8.85 21.10 -10.91
CA GLN A 83 7.59 20.68 -10.31
C GLN A 83 7.50 19.15 -10.16
N LEU A 84 7.96 18.39 -11.15
CA LEU A 84 8.00 16.93 -11.06
C LEU A 84 8.86 16.46 -9.89
N VAL A 85 10.07 17.02 -9.73
CA VAL A 85 10.99 16.68 -8.64
C VAL A 85 10.37 17.01 -7.28
N GLU A 86 9.74 18.17 -7.13
CA GLU A 86 9.05 18.56 -5.91
C GLU A 86 7.94 17.56 -5.55
N LYS A 87 7.13 17.13 -6.53
CA LYS A 87 6.06 16.15 -6.30
C LYS A 87 6.59 14.75 -5.96
N ILE A 88 7.70 14.34 -6.58
CA ILE A 88 8.38 13.09 -6.23
C ILE A 88 8.90 13.14 -4.79
N GLY A 89 9.54 14.25 -4.39
CA GLY A 89 10.01 14.44 -3.02
C GLY A 89 8.86 14.36 -2.00
N HIS A 90 7.74 15.04 -2.27
CA HIS A 90 6.57 14.97 -1.41
C HIS A 90 6.00 13.54 -1.29
N PHE A 91 5.96 12.80 -2.40
CA PHE A 91 5.55 11.39 -2.39
C PHE A 91 6.49 10.53 -1.54
N GLN A 92 7.81 10.76 -1.62
CA GLN A 92 8.81 10.05 -0.83
C GLN A 92 8.65 10.35 0.67
N GLU A 93 8.48 11.62 1.06
CA GLU A 93 8.25 12.00 2.46
C GLU A 93 7.03 11.30 3.07
N LEU A 94 5.92 11.24 2.32
CA LEU A 94 4.71 10.55 2.76
C LEU A 94 4.92 9.03 2.87
N ARG A 95 5.74 8.47 1.97
CA ARG A 95 6.08 7.04 1.98
C ARG A 95 6.89 6.72 3.22
N ASP A 96 7.91 7.51 3.51
CA ASP A 96 8.77 7.33 4.67
C ASP A 96 7.97 7.49 5.97
N ALA A 97 7.07 8.47 6.03
CA ALA A 97 6.16 8.64 7.17
C ALA A 97 5.25 7.43 7.38
N ARG A 98 4.72 6.83 6.30
CA ARG A 98 3.93 5.59 6.38
C ARG A 98 4.79 4.41 6.85
N ASP A 99 5.99 4.27 6.30
CA ASP A 99 6.89 3.16 6.62
C ASP A 99 7.38 3.27 8.07
N ALA A 100 7.57 4.49 8.60
CA ALA A 100 7.86 4.73 10.02
C ALA A 100 6.68 4.35 10.94
N VAL A 101 5.44 4.68 10.56
CA VAL A 101 4.26 4.23 11.32
C VAL A 101 4.17 2.71 11.32
N ARG A 102 4.44 2.07 10.18
CA ARG A 102 4.46 0.60 10.09
C ARG A 102 5.49 -0.02 11.02
N ALA A 103 6.71 0.52 11.04
CA ALA A 103 7.77 0.03 11.91
C ALA A 103 7.44 0.17 13.40
N ALA A 104 6.60 1.13 13.78
CA ALA A 104 6.18 1.36 15.16
C ALA A 104 5.03 0.45 15.62
N ILE A 105 4.36 -0.27 14.72
CA ILE A 105 3.25 -1.17 15.09
C ILE A 105 3.81 -2.40 15.80
N VAL A 106 3.49 -2.52 17.08
CA VAL A 106 3.83 -3.70 17.89
C VAL A 106 2.95 -4.86 17.46
N CYS A 107 3.57 -5.89 16.89
CA CYS A 107 2.89 -7.10 16.47
C CYS A 107 2.57 -7.98 17.67
N THR A 108 1.35 -8.53 17.72
CA THR A 108 1.04 -9.63 18.62
C THR A 108 1.47 -10.93 17.95
N GLU A 109 2.45 -11.64 18.53
CA GLU A 109 2.89 -12.94 18.03
C GLU A 109 1.70 -13.92 17.99
N GLY A 110 1.58 -14.67 16.88
CA GLY A 110 0.48 -15.62 16.69
C GLY A 110 -0.84 -15.00 16.27
N ALA A 111 -0.93 -13.68 16.07
CA ALA A 111 -2.12 -13.07 15.47
C ALA A 111 -2.35 -13.60 14.06
N GLU A 112 -3.62 -13.88 13.75
CA GLU A 112 -3.99 -14.51 12.49
C GLU A 112 -5.25 -13.87 11.88
N ILE A 113 -5.30 -13.91 10.55
CA ILE A 113 -6.50 -13.66 9.77
C ILE A 113 -6.77 -14.91 8.97
N ARG A 114 -7.92 -15.52 9.20
CA ARG A 114 -8.38 -16.72 8.52
C ARG A 114 -9.72 -16.45 7.86
N ILE A 115 -9.76 -16.60 6.54
CA ILE A 115 -10.95 -16.42 5.70
C ILE A 115 -11.05 -17.66 4.81
N ASP A 116 -12.01 -18.53 5.13
CA ASP A 116 -12.20 -19.81 4.43
C ASP A 116 -13.17 -19.68 3.24
N GLU A 117 -14.08 -18.70 3.25
CA GLU A 117 -15.18 -18.55 2.28
C GLU A 117 -14.87 -17.56 1.14
N GLY A 118 -13.63 -17.11 1.06
CA GLY A 118 -13.15 -16.20 0.03
C GLY A 118 -13.15 -14.72 0.41
N VAL A 119 -12.29 -13.98 -0.28
CA VAL A 119 -12.09 -12.55 -0.10
C VAL A 119 -12.58 -11.86 -1.37
N PRO A 120 -13.62 -11.00 -1.29
CA PRO A 120 -14.11 -10.26 -2.44
C PRO A 120 -13.06 -9.30 -3.02
N ALA A 121 -13.16 -9.00 -4.32
CA ALA A 121 -12.38 -7.93 -4.94
C ALA A 121 -12.64 -6.59 -4.24
N GLY A 122 -11.60 -5.76 -4.13
CA GLY A 122 -11.63 -4.50 -3.40
C GLY A 122 -11.37 -4.63 -1.90
N THR A 123 -11.28 -5.84 -1.35
CA THR A 123 -11.00 -6.05 0.08
C THR A 123 -9.54 -5.72 0.40
N GLU A 124 -9.33 -4.98 1.48
CA GLU A 124 -8.01 -4.74 2.06
C GLU A 124 -7.87 -5.53 3.36
N VAL A 125 -6.82 -6.34 3.44
CA VAL A 125 -6.52 -7.14 4.62
C VAL A 125 -5.23 -6.63 5.25
N ARG A 126 -5.26 -6.41 6.57
CA ARG A 126 -4.16 -5.87 7.37
C ARG A 126 -3.90 -6.76 8.59
N LEU A 127 -2.66 -7.21 8.76
CA LEU A 127 -2.21 -7.96 9.92
C LEU A 127 -0.91 -7.33 10.45
N GLY A 128 -1.02 -6.56 11.54
CA GLY A 128 0.09 -5.74 12.03
C GLY A 128 0.58 -4.73 10.97
N PRO A 129 1.87 -4.68 10.61
CA PRO A 129 2.41 -3.80 9.58
C PRO A 129 2.15 -4.29 8.16
N TYR A 130 1.72 -5.55 8.02
CA TYR A 130 1.48 -6.17 6.73
C TYR A 130 0.09 -5.85 6.22
N TRP A 131 -0.01 -5.63 4.92
CA TRP A 131 -1.26 -5.34 4.27
C TRP A 131 -1.23 -5.81 2.82
N ARG A 132 -2.39 -6.19 2.30
CA ARG A 132 -2.61 -6.46 0.88
C ARG A 132 -4.01 -6.00 0.51
N GLN A 133 -4.11 -5.33 -0.62
CA GLN A 133 -5.38 -5.08 -1.28
C GLN A 133 -5.58 -6.13 -2.36
N PHE A 134 -6.76 -6.74 -2.39
CA PHE A 134 -7.12 -7.77 -3.37
C PHE A 134 -7.89 -7.11 -4.51
N ASP A 135 -7.26 -6.95 -5.67
CA ASP A 135 -7.91 -6.36 -6.85
C ASP A 135 -8.84 -7.36 -7.57
N ALA A 136 -8.70 -8.66 -7.27
CA ALA A 136 -9.52 -9.75 -7.77
C ALA A 136 -9.97 -10.63 -6.58
N PRO A 137 -11.10 -11.36 -6.69
CA PRO A 137 -11.54 -12.23 -5.62
C PRO A 137 -10.55 -13.40 -5.44
N VAL A 138 -10.32 -13.82 -4.20
CA VAL A 138 -9.54 -15.03 -3.88
C VAL A 138 -10.39 -16.03 -3.09
N SER A 139 -10.14 -17.33 -3.27
CA SER A 139 -10.94 -18.42 -2.69
C SER A 139 -10.79 -18.54 -1.17
N SER A 140 -9.62 -18.18 -0.63
CA SER A 140 -9.34 -18.21 0.81
C SER A 140 -8.14 -17.32 1.12
N LEU A 141 -8.02 -16.88 2.37
CA LEU A 141 -6.86 -16.14 2.86
C LEU A 141 -6.51 -16.52 4.28
N HIS A 142 -5.32 -17.06 4.48
CA HIS A 142 -4.83 -17.50 5.78
C HIS A 142 -3.47 -16.86 6.04
N TRP A 143 -3.45 -15.87 6.90
CA TRP A 143 -2.27 -15.10 7.28
C TRP A 143 -2.02 -15.25 8.77
N ARG A 144 -0.77 -15.43 9.15
CA ARG A 144 -0.34 -15.47 10.55
C ARG A 144 0.94 -14.68 10.73
N LEU A 145 1.08 -14.01 11.88
CA LEU A 145 2.35 -13.46 12.33
C LEU A 145 3.13 -14.55 13.09
N HIS A 146 4.29 -14.92 12.56
CA HIS A 146 5.23 -15.80 13.21
C HIS A 146 6.62 -15.16 13.27
N GLN A 147 7.16 -15.01 14.48
CA GLN A 147 8.44 -14.35 14.76
C GLN A 147 8.52 -12.95 14.15
N GLY A 148 7.39 -12.21 14.19
CA GLY A 148 7.28 -10.87 13.60
C GLY A 148 7.24 -10.83 12.07
N ALA A 149 7.20 -11.98 11.39
CA ALA A 149 7.03 -12.08 9.94
C ALA A 149 5.63 -12.55 9.56
N LEU A 150 5.14 -12.07 8.41
CA LEU A 150 3.92 -12.60 7.79
C LEU A 150 4.21 -13.96 7.16
N VAL A 151 3.47 -14.98 7.60
CA VAL A 151 3.44 -16.31 7.00
C VAL A 151 2.07 -16.49 6.36
N GLU A 152 2.06 -16.83 5.06
CA GLU A 152 0.86 -17.34 4.40
C GLU A 152 0.78 -18.84 4.65
N LEU A 153 -0.34 -19.28 5.22
CA LEU A 153 -0.57 -20.70 5.46
C LEU A 153 -1.34 -21.24 4.26
N ASP A 154 -0.74 -22.18 3.53
CA ASP A 154 -1.44 -22.86 2.45
C ASP A 154 -2.64 -23.62 3.03
N THR A 155 -3.82 -23.44 2.41
CA THR A 155 -5.06 -24.13 2.77
C THR A 155 -5.04 -25.64 2.46
N GLU A 156 -3.96 -26.14 1.84
CA GLU A 156 -3.75 -27.57 1.54
C GLU A 156 -2.72 -28.20 2.48
N ARG A 157 -3.07 -28.40 3.75
CA ARG A 157 -2.53 -29.48 4.62
C ARG A 157 -3.18 -29.42 5.99
N ASN A 158 -4.21 -30.25 6.18
CA ASN A 158 -4.51 -30.99 7.42
C ASN A 158 -5.70 -31.95 7.16
N HIS A 159 -5.48 -32.85 6.22
CA HIS A 159 -6.21 -34.11 6.12
C HIS A 159 -5.20 -35.25 6.21
N GLU A 160 -4.33 -35.22 7.23
CA GLU A 160 -3.47 -36.35 7.59
C GLU A 160 -2.79 -36.01 8.93
N GLU A 161 -3.51 -36.23 10.02
CA GLU A 161 -2.96 -36.65 11.32
C GLU A 161 -4.15 -37.10 12.18
N SER A 162 -4.74 -38.21 11.75
CA SER A 162 -5.49 -39.12 12.61
C SER A 162 -4.83 -40.48 12.43
N VAL A 163 -3.91 -40.79 13.34
CA VAL A 163 -3.49 -42.15 13.66
C VAL A 163 -3.59 -42.29 15.17
#